data_AF-R8BYE9-F1
#
_entry.id   AF-R8BYE9-F1
#
_cell.length_a   1.000
_cell.length_b   1.000
_cell.length_c   1.000
_cell.angle_alpha   90.00
_cell.angle_beta   90.00
_cell.angle_gamma   90.00
#
_symmetry.space_group_name_H-M   'P 1'
#
loop_
_entity.id
_entity.type
_entity.pdbx_description
1 polymer ?
#
loop_
_entity_poly.entity_id
_entity_poly.type
_entity_poly.pdbx_seq_one_letter_code
_entity_poly.pdbx_strand_id
1 'polypeptide(L)'
;MASLFDLTRSTLSFYSVPAAFILQFLPNAWAMVAAGRNYDLCYPRRMEETCNKDQSLDKASLTRILRAKAAANNGLESIGFYAGGIAAANAAGVPAETINSLAIAYIGLRIVYNFIYIILQANRNFAPLRTLTWMTSIGVISSLYIKAGNLIAAA
;
A
#
# COMPACT_ATOMS: atom_id res chain seq x y z
N MET A 1 -22.33 -21.74 9.38
CA MET A 1 -21.93 -20.33 9.54
C MET A 1 -20.63 -20.13 8.79
N ALA A 2 -20.67 -19.45 7.65
CA ALA A 2 -19.47 -19.11 6.88
C ALA A 2 -18.64 -18.09 7.67
N SER A 3 -17.41 -18.44 8.06
CA SER A 3 -16.50 -17.48 8.68
C SER A 3 -16.10 -16.40 7.66
N LEU A 4 -16.07 -15.14 8.08
CA LEU A 4 -15.53 -14.03 7.27
C LEU A 4 -14.04 -14.24 6.94
N PHE A 5 -13.34 -15.07 7.74
CA PHE A 5 -11.92 -15.39 7.65
C PHE A 5 -11.66 -16.78 7.06
N ASP A 6 -12.60 -17.31 6.30
CA ASP A 6 -12.47 -18.61 5.64
C ASP A 6 -11.47 -18.52 4.46
N LEU A 7 -10.19 -18.75 4.76
CA LEU A 7 -9.07 -18.61 3.80
C LEU A 7 -9.12 -19.62 2.65
N THR A 8 -9.99 -20.63 2.67
CA THR A 8 -10.09 -21.60 1.57
C THR A 8 -10.90 -21.08 0.39
N ARG A 9 -11.52 -19.90 0.52
CA ARG A 9 -12.33 -19.28 -0.55
C ARG A 9 -11.47 -18.57 -1.58
N SER A 10 -11.53 -19.00 -2.83
CA SER A 10 -10.81 -18.35 -3.94
C SER A 10 -11.22 -16.89 -4.16
N THR A 11 -12.48 -16.55 -3.89
CA THR A 11 -13.03 -15.20 -4.16
C THR A 11 -12.49 -14.11 -3.23
N LEU A 12 -12.01 -14.45 -2.03
CA LEU A 12 -11.52 -13.46 -1.06
C LEU A 12 -10.32 -12.66 -1.58
N SER A 13 -9.45 -13.33 -2.34
CA SER A 13 -8.27 -12.70 -2.94
C SER A 13 -8.62 -11.59 -3.95
N PHE A 14 -9.77 -11.65 -4.62
CA PHE A 14 -10.18 -10.58 -5.52
C PHE A 14 -10.65 -9.34 -4.76
N TYR A 15 -11.29 -9.50 -3.61
CA TYR A 15 -11.73 -8.37 -2.77
C TYR A 15 -10.57 -7.67 -2.07
N SER A 16 -9.42 -8.34 -1.91
CA SER A 16 -8.23 -7.71 -1.33
C SER A 16 -7.63 -6.64 -2.24
N VAL A 17 -7.84 -6.70 -3.56
CA VAL A 17 -7.36 -5.68 -4.53
C VAL A 17 -8.03 -4.32 -4.33
N PRO A 18 -9.37 -4.17 -4.39
CA PRO A 18 -10.02 -2.89 -4.10
C PRO A 18 -9.79 -2.43 -2.66
N ALA A 19 -9.73 -3.35 -1.69
CA ALA A 19 -9.40 -3.01 -0.31
C ALA A 19 -7.99 -2.42 -0.19
N ALA A 20 -7.00 -3.03 -0.84
CA ALA A 20 -5.63 -2.52 -0.91
C ALA A 20 -5.56 -1.17 -1.63
N PHE A 21 -6.29 -1.01 -2.74
CA PHE A 21 -6.38 0.26 -3.46
C PHE A 21 -6.85 1.38 -2.52
N ILE A 22 -7.98 1.19 -1.83
CA ILE A 22 -8.50 2.15 -0.85
C ILE A 22 -7.47 2.43 0.25
N LEU A 23 -6.82 1.40 0.79
CA LEU A 23 -5.77 1.54 1.81
C LEU A 23 -4.63 2.46 1.36
N GLN A 24 -4.19 2.37 0.09
CA GLN A 24 -3.12 3.25 -0.41
C GLN A 24 -3.56 4.70 -0.60
N PHE A 25 -4.87 4.97 -0.74
CA PHE A 25 -5.41 6.33 -0.78
C PHE A 25 -5.49 6.99 0.59
N LEU A 26 -5.61 6.22 1.68
CA LEU A 26 -5.80 6.79 3.03
C LEU A 26 -4.71 7.79 3.46
N PRO A 27 -3.41 7.54 3.23
CA PRO A 27 -2.38 8.54 3.51
C PRO A 27 -2.60 9.87 2.76
N ASN A 28 -3.01 9.81 1.49
CA ASN A 28 -3.30 11.00 0.71
C ASN A 28 -4.56 11.70 1.21
N ALA A 29 -5.61 10.96 1.59
CA ALA A 29 -6.81 11.54 2.21
C ALA A 29 -6.46 12.32 3.47
N TRP A 30 -5.64 11.74 4.35
CA TRP A 30 -5.13 12.43 5.53
C TRP A 30 -4.29 13.67 5.16
N ALA A 31 -3.39 13.56 4.17
CA ALA A 31 -2.55 14.67 3.73
C ALA A 31 -3.37 15.85 3.19
N MET A 32 -4.44 15.58 2.43
CA MET A 32 -5.34 16.62 1.91
C MET A 32 -6.05 17.37 3.04
N VAL A 33 -6.58 16.65 4.03
CA VAL A 33 -7.21 17.27 5.21
C VAL A 33 -6.20 18.07 6.02
N ALA A 34 -5.00 17.53 6.23
CA ALA A 34 -3.94 18.19 6.98
C ALA A 34 -3.35 19.41 6.26
N ALA A 35 -3.36 19.43 4.93
CA ALA A 35 -2.93 20.59 4.14
C ALA A 35 -3.92 21.77 4.24
N GLY A 36 -5.19 21.51 4.55
CA GLY A 36 -6.21 22.54 4.75
C GLY A 36 -6.31 23.49 3.56
N ARG A 37 -6.11 24.79 3.81
CA ARG A 37 -6.14 25.85 2.77
C ARG A 37 -5.11 25.67 1.65
N ASN A 38 -4.06 24.88 1.87
CA ASN A 38 -3.02 24.62 0.88
C ASN A 38 -3.43 23.53 -0.12
N TYR A 39 -4.61 22.92 0.05
CA TYR A 39 -5.19 21.98 -0.90
C TYR A 39 -6.21 22.66 -1.81
N ASP A 40 -5.82 22.89 -3.06
CA ASP A 40 -6.68 23.42 -4.11
C ASP A 40 -7.35 22.28 -4.90
N LEU A 41 -8.68 22.25 -4.92
CA LEU A 41 -9.48 21.26 -5.65
C LEU A 41 -9.33 21.35 -7.17
N CYS A 42 -9.02 22.53 -7.71
CA CYS A 42 -8.78 22.72 -9.14
C CYS A 42 -7.38 22.25 -9.55
N TYR A 43 -6.41 22.31 -8.63
CA TYR A 43 -5.02 21.92 -8.86
C TYR A 43 -4.46 21.01 -7.76
N PRO A 44 -5.06 19.83 -7.50
CA PRO A 44 -4.76 19.00 -6.34
C PRO A 44 -3.33 18.42 -6.34
N ARG A 45 -2.67 18.40 -7.50
CA ARG A 45 -1.28 17.96 -7.65
C ARG A 45 -0.25 19.01 -7.20
N ARG A 46 -0.66 20.28 -7.03
CA ARG A 46 0.21 21.37 -6.54
C ARG A 46 0.23 21.51 -5.02
N MET A 47 -0.46 20.63 -4.29
CA MET A 47 -0.54 20.66 -2.84
C MET A 47 0.85 20.69 -2.18
N GLU A 48 1.80 19.88 -2.67
CA GLU A 48 3.16 19.84 -2.11
C GLU A 48 3.89 21.17 -2.28
N GLU A 49 3.80 21.78 -3.45
CA GLU A 49 4.38 23.10 -3.73
C GLU A 49 3.77 24.19 -2.84
N THR A 50 2.44 24.17 -2.69
CA THR A 50 1.69 25.13 -1.89
C THR A 50 2.04 25.02 -0.41
N CYS A 51 2.08 23.79 0.12
CA CYS A 51 2.50 23.53 1.51
C CYS A 51 3.95 23.96 1.77
N ASN A 52 4.88 23.77 0.81
CA ASN A 52 6.27 24.20 0.98
C ASN A 52 6.45 25.72 1.00
N LYS A 53 5.52 26.47 0.38
CA LYS A 53 5.54 27.94 0.34
C LYS A 53 4.88 28.56 1.58
N ASP A 54 4.05 27.82 2.31
CA ASP A 54 3.35 28.31 3.49
C ASP A 54 4.27 28.36 4.73
N GLN A 55 4.76 29.56 5.05
CA GLN A 55 5.61 29.79 6.22
C GLN A 55 4.89 29.63 7.56
N SER A 56 3.56 29.58 7.58
CA SER A 56 2.80 29.37 8.81
C SER A 56 2.68 27.89 9.23
N LEU A 57 3.02 26.96 8.33
CA LEU A 57 3.08 25.54 8.65
C LEU A 57 4.36 25.23 9.42
N ASP A 58 4.21 24.58 10.57
CA ASP A 58 5.38 24.06 11.28
C ASP A 58 6.07 22.96 10.46
N LYS A 59 7.40 22.87 10.62
CA LYS A 59 8.24 21.95 9.85
C LYS A 59 7.86 20.49 10.07
N ALA A 60 7.37 20.11 11.25
CA ALA A 60 7.03 18.73 11.57
C ALA A 60 5.74 18.32 10.83
N SER A 61 4.72 19.17 10.85
CA SER A 61 3.47 19.01 10.09
C SER A 61 3.73 18.98 8.59
N LEU A 62 4.50 19.93 8.05
CA LEU A 62 4.89 19.95 6.64
C LEU A 62 5.55 18.63 6.24
N THR A 63 6.57 18.19 6.98
CA THR A 63 7.29 16.95 6.68
C THR A 63 6.38 15.72 6.79
N ARG A 64 5.40 15.72 7.71
CA ARG A 64 4.43 14.62 7.86
C ARG A 64 3.44 14.58 6.68
N ILE A 65 2.95 15.73 6.23
CA ILE A 65 2.10 15.87 5.03
C ILE A 65 2.83 15.32 3.81
N LEU A 66 4.08 15.75 3.58
CA LEU A 66 4.89 15.28 2.45
C LEU A 66 5.15 13.77 2.51
N ARG A 67 5.44 13.21 3.71
CA ARG A 67 5.61 11.76 3.88
C ARG A 67 4.32 10.99 3.61
N ALA A 68 3.17 11.49 4.03
CA ALA A 68 1.88 10.85 3.75
C ALA A 68 1.55 10.86 2.25
N LYS A 69 1.84 11.97 1.55
CA LYS A 69 1.70 12.06 0.10
C LYS A 69 2.64 11.08 -0.62
N ALA A 70 3.91 11.02 -0.22
CA ALA A 70 4.88 10.08 -0.76
C ALA A 70 4.50 8.61 -0.49
N ALA A 71 3.96 8.29 0.69
CA ALA A 71 3.50 6.95 1.03
C ALA A 71 2.33 6.49 0.14
N ALA A 72 1.38 7.39 -0.15
CA ALA A 72 0.29 7.11 -1.08
C ALA A 72 0.79 6.87 -2.50
N ASN A 73 1.65 7.75 -3.03
CA ASN A 73 2.21 7.60 -4.38
C ASN A 73 2.94 6.25 -4.52
N ASN A 74 3.78 5.89 -3.55
CA ASN A 74 4.47 4.59 -3.54
C ASN A 74 3.49 3.39 -3.51
N GLY A 75 2.39 3.52 -2.78
CA GLY A 75 1.34 2.49 -2.76
C GLY A 75 0.66 2.34 -4.12
N LEU A 76 0.37 3.45 -4.78
CA LEU A 76 -0.28 3.47 -6.09
C LEU A 76 0.64 3.00 -7.22
N GLU A 77 1.94 3.26 -7.14
CA GLU A 77 2.92 2.73 -8.11
C GLU A 77 2.99 1.19 -8.09
N SER A 78 2.82 0.59 -6.91
CA SER A 78 2.93 -0.86 -6.72
C SER A 78 1.59 -1.61 -6.78
N ILE A 79 0.44 -0.92 -6.81
CA ILE A 79 -0.87 -1.58 -6.76
C ILE A 79 -1.15 -2.41 -8.01
N GLY A 80 -0.69 -1.97 -9.19
CA GLY A 80 -0.83 -2.73 -10.43
C GLY A 80 -0.06 -4.05 -10.39
N PHE A 81 1.14 -4.04 -9.80
CA PHE A 81 1.94 -5.24 -9.60
C PHE A 81 1.25 -6.21 -8.63
N TYR A 82 0.64 -5.71 -7.55
CA TYR A 82 -0.15 -6.55 -6.66
C TYR A 82 -1.39 -7.15 -7.34
N ALA A 83 -2.20 -6.32 -8.01
CA ALA A 83 -3.43 -6.74 -8.68
C ALA A 83 -3.15 -7.79 -9.76
N GLY A 84 -2.09 -7.58 -10.56
CA GLY A 84 -1.65 -8.54 -11.55
C GLY A 84 -1.21 -9.87 -10.93
N GLY A 85 -0.53 -9.84 -9.78
CA GLY A 85 -0.09 -11.04 -9.06
C GLY A 85 -1.26 -11.86 -8.54
N ILE A 86 -2.27 -11.20 -7.97
CA ILE A 86 -3.52 -11.85 -7.53
C ILE A 86 -4.24 -12.49 -8.72
N ALA A 87 -4.40 -11.77 -9.83
CA ALA A 87 -5.06 -12.28 -11.02
C ALA A 87 -4.29 -13.49 -11.61
N ALA A 88 -2.97 -13.39 -11.74
CA ALA A 88 -2.11 -14.45 -12.26
C ALA A 88 -2.15 -15.72 -11.38
N ALA A 89 -2.04 -15.57 -10.06
CA ALA A 89 -2.07 -16.71 -9.14
C ALA A 89 -3.44 -17.42 -9.14
N ASN A 90 -4.54 -16.67 -9.20
CA ASN A 90 -5.87 -17.27 -9.34
C ASN A 90 -6.03 -17.98 -10.68
N ALA A 91 -5.62 -17.35 -11.79
CA ALA A 91 -5.73 -17.93 -13.13
C ALA A 91 -4.89 -19.21 -13.30
N ALA A 92 -3.73 -19.28 -12.65
CA ALA A 92 -2.88 -20.47 -12.65
C ALA A 92 -3.41 -21.61 -11.76
N GLY A 93 -4.40 -21.35 -10.90
CA GLY A 93 -4.93 -22.35 -9.97
C GLY A 93 -4.09 -22.55 -8.71
N VAL A 94 -3.32 -21.53 -8.27
CA VAL A 94 -2.59 -21.59 -6.99
C VAL A 94 -3.59 -21.79 -5.84
N PRO A 95 -3.29 -22.61 -4.82
CA PRO A 95 -4.22 -22.86 -3.72
C PRO A 95 -4.72 -21.57 -3.05
N ALA A 96 -6.04 -21.44 -2.89
CA ALA A 96 -6.70 -20.24 -2.38
C ALA A 96 -6.15 -19.79 -1.02
N GLU A 97 -5.87 -20.73 -0.10
CA GLU A 97 -5.29 -20.45 1.20
C GLU A 97 -3.93 -19.73 1.09
N THR A 98 -3.11 -20.14 0.12
CA THR A 98 -1.81 -19.51 -0.14
C THR A 98 -1.99 -18.10 -0.68
N ILE A 99 -2.89 -17.91 -1.66
CA ILE A 99 -3.16 -16.58 -2.24
C ILE A 99 -3.70 -15.63 -1.16
N ASN A 100 -4.68 -16.09 -0.36
CA ASN A 100 -5.32 -15.29 0.67
C ASN A 100 -4.33 -14.93 1.79
N SER A 101 -3.46 -15.85 2.19
CA SER A 101 -2.40 -15.57 3.18
C SER A 101 -1.42 -14.51 2.69
N LEU A 102 -0.99 -14.60 1.42
CA LEU A 102 -0.13 -13.58 0.80
C LEU A 102 -0.85 -12.23 0.65
N ALA A 103 -2.15 -12.23 0.32
CA ALA A 103 -2.96 -11.02 0.24
C ALA A 103 -3.08 -10.31 1.60
N ILE A 104 -3.36 -11.06 2.67
CA ILE A 104 -3.42 -10.53 4.04
C ILE A 104 -2.04 -10.00 4.45
N ALA A 105 -0.97 -10.75 4.18
CA ALA A 105 0.39 -10.32 4.48
C ALA A 105 0.73 -8.99 3.77
N TYR A 106 0.39 -8.86 2.49
CA TYR A 106 0.60 -7.62 1.74
C TYR A 106 -0.17 -6.44 2.37
N ILE A 107 -1.46 -6.59 2.66
CA ILE A 107 -2.27 -5.53 3.29
C ILE A 107 -1.68 -5.14 4.64
N GLY A 108 -1.34 -6.12 5.48
CA GLY A 108 -0.70 -5.89 6.78
C GLY A 108 0.62 -5.14 6.66
N LEU A 109 1.51 -5.56 5.76
CA LEU A 109 2.78 -4.89 5.51
C LEU A 109 2.58 -3.45 4.99
N ARG A 110 1.54 -3.19 4.18
CA ARG A 110 1.22 -1.83 3.72
C ARG A 110 0.70 -0.92 4.84
N ILE A 111 -0.10 -1.46 5.78
CA ILE A 111 -0.50 -0.73 6.99
C ILE A 111 0.75 -0.38 7.82
N VAL A 112 1.62 -1.36 8.06
CA VAL A 112 2.86 -1.17 8.83
C VAL A 112 3.80 -0.17 8.14
N TYR A 113 3.99 -0.27 6.83
CA TYR A 113 4.79 0.67 6.05
C TYR A 113 4.27 2.10 6.17
N ASN A 114 2.95 2.30 5.98
CA ASN A 114 2.33 3.62 6.08
C ASN A 114 2.50 4.19 7.50
N PHE A 115 2.32 3.38 8.53
CA PHE A 115 2.53 3.80 9.92
C PHE A 115 3.99 4.21 10.19
N ILE A 116 4.96 3.37 9.79
CA ILE A 116 6.39 3.67 9.96
C ILE A 116 6.73 4.97 9.24
N TYR A 117 6.35 5.10 7.97
CA TYR A 117 6.79 6.21 7.14
C TYR A 117 6.17 7.54 7.61
N ILE A 118 4.87 7.55 7.90
CA ILE A 118 4.15 8.78 8.23
C ILE A 118 4.38 9.19 9.69
N ILE A 119 4.41 8.22 10.61
CA ILE A 119 4.48 8.49 12.05
C ILE A 119 5.91 8.32 12.55
N LEU A 120 6.42 7.10 12.58
CA LEU A 120 7.67 6.76 13.29
C LEU A 120 8.91 7.42 12.68
N GLN A 121 8.94 7.62 11.35
CA GLN A 121 10.06 8.23 10.65
C GLN A 121 10.19 9.74 10.91
N ALA A 122 9.42 10.31 11.84
CA ALA A 122 9.80 11.56 12.48
C ALA A 122 11.17 11.43 13.16
N ASN A 123 11.48 10.22 13.67
CA ASN A 123 12.82 9.81 14.02
C ASN A 123 13.47 9.05 12.83
N ARG A 124 14.59 9.59 12.34
CA ARG A 124 15.33 9.06 11.17
C ARG A 124 15.78 7.61 11.34
N ASN A 125 15.94 7.12 12.57
CA ASN A 125 16.38 5.76 12.86
C ASN A 125 15.39 4.68 12.36
N PHE A 126 14.14 5.03 12.09
CA PHE A 126 13.15 4.11 11.52
C PHE A 126 13.17 4.02 9.99
N ALA A 127 13.99 4.83 9.30
CA ALA A 127 14.08 4.78 7.83
C ALA A 127 14.51 3.40 7.27
N PRO A 128 15.45 2.66 7.88
CA PRO A 128 15.77 1.29 7.44
C PRO A 128 14.59 0.34 7.59
N LEU A 129 13.83 0.46 8.68
CA LEU A 129 12.65 -0.38 8.93
C LEU A 129 11.58 -0.16 7.85
N ARG A 130 11.34 1.10 7.46
CA ARG A 130 10.45 1.43 6.34
C ARG A 130 10.88 0.68 5.06
N THR A 131 12.17 0.74 4.72
CA THR A 131 12.71 0.09 3.52
C THR A 131 12.56 -1.43 3.60
N LEU A 132 12.84 -2.03 4.76
CA LEU A 132 12.66 -3.47 4.98
C LEU A 132 11.19 -3.89 4.78
N THR A 133 10.24 -3.20 5.41
CA THR A 133 8.81 -3.49 5.25
C THR A 133 8.36 -3.36 3.80
N TRP A 134 8.88 -2.36 3.06
CA TRP A 134 8.60 -2.22 1.63
C TRP A 134 9.16 -3.39 0.83
N MET A 135 10.43 -3.76 1.03
CA MET A 135 11.04 -4.90 0.35
C MET A 135 10.28 -6.21 0.62
N THR A 136 9.87 -6.44 1.86
CA THR A 136 9.04 -7.61 2.20
C THR A 136 7.70 -7.57 1.48
N SER A 137 7.06 -6.39 1.36
CA SER A 137 5.81 -6.24 0.61
C SER A 137 5.97 -6.61 -0.86
N ILE A 138 7.08 -6.16 -1.48
CA ILE A 138 7.40 -6.52 -2.86
C ILE A 138 7.69 -8.02 -3.00
N GLY A 139 8.43 -8.62 -2.06
CA GLY A 139 8.68 -10.07 -2.05
C GLY A 139 7.39 -10.90 -1.93
N VAL A 140 6.41 -10.43 -1.15
CA VAL A 140 5.08 -11.06 -1.06
C VAL A 140 4.35 -10.99 -2.40
N ILE A 141 4.36 -9.84 -3.09
CA ILE A 141 3.76 -9.72 -4.42
C ILE A 141 4.47 -10.65 -5.41
N SER A 142 5.80 -10.62 -5.46
CA SER A 142 6.60 -11.48 -6.35
C SER A 142 6.32 -12.97 -6.11
N SER A 143 6.06 -13.37 -4.86
CA SER A 143 5.72 -14.75 -4.52
C SER A 143 4.42 -15.23 -5.18
N LEU A 144 3.45 -14.34 -5.43
CA LEU A 144 2.23 -14.68 -6.17
C LEU A 144 2.56 -15.08 -7.60
N TYR A 145 3.39 -14.28 -8.28
CA TYR A 145 3.83 -14.56 -9.65
C TYR A 145 4.70 -15.80 -9.75
N ILE A 146 5.65 -15.99 -8.85
CA ILE A 146 6.54 -17.15 -8.84
C ILE A 146 5.73 -18.44 -8.65
N LYS A 147 4.78 -18.44 -7.71
CA LYS A 147 3.91 -19.62 -7.49
C LYS A 147 3.03 -19.90 -8.70
N ALA A 148 2.48 -18.87 -9.35
CA ALA A 148 1.73 -19.02 -10.58
C ALA A 148 2.59 -19.64 -11.70
N GLY A 149 3.78 -19.10 -11.94
CA GLY A 149 4.71 -19.58 -12.96
C GLY A 149 5.17 -21.02 -12.73
N ASN A 150 5.53 -21.37 -11.49
CA ASN A 150 5.94 -22.73 -11.15
C ASN A 150 4.83 -23.75 -11.38
N LEU A 151 3.57 -23.37 -11.10
CA LEU A 151 2.43 -24.25 -11.29
C LEU A 151 2.12 -24.46 -12.78
N ILE A 152 2.18 -23.39 -13.58
CA ILE A 152 2.00 -23.46 -15.03
C ILE A 152 3.11 -24.29 -15.69
N ALA A 153 4.36 -24.13 -15.26
CA ALA A 153 5.49 -24.88 -15.82
C ALA A 153 5.49 -26.38 -15.45
N ALA A 154 4.72 -26.78 -14.43
CA ALA A 154 4.59 -28.16 -13.99
C ALA A 154 3.38 -28.89 -14.61
N ALA A 155 2.55 -28.18 -15.39
CA ALA A 155 1.38 -28.71 -16.09
C ALA A 155 1.75 -29.18 -17.51
#